data_AF-A0A098T7R9-F1
#
_entry.id   AF-A0A098T7R9-F1
#
_cell.length_a   1.000
_cell.length_b   1.000
_cell.length_c   1.000
_cell.angle_alpha   90.00
_cell.angle_beta   90.00
_cell.angle_gamma   90.00
#
_symmetry.space_group_name_H-M   'P 1'
#
loop_
_entity.id
_entity.type
_entity.pdbx_description
1 polymer ?
#
loop_
_entity_poly.entity_id
_entity_poly.type
_entity_poly.pdbx_seq_one_letter_code
_entity_poly.pdbx_strand_id
1 'polypeptide(L)'
;MEILRLIDTSPNVRKLTLSIGDMKIDLERDAADTQERPARVQAAAPPVAAPPPALAKGQVTAVSDKEAAPAPDGTIPVRSPIAGIFYLAPAPGEPPFVEVGSEVTEDTVVGIIEVMKVMNNIRAGARGVVTGFGAANEDLVQFDQALLYIDPNGQADPS
;
A
#
# COMPACT_ATOMS: atom_id res chain seq x y z
N MET A 1 -31.12 11.48 11.92
CA MET A 1 -30.73 10.87 10.62
C MET A 1 -30.42 9.41 10.87
N GLU A 2 -31.45 8.57 10.81
CA GLU A 2 -31.48 7.25 11.46
C GLU A 2 -31.69 6.11 10.45
N ILE A 3 -31.02 6.23 9.29
CA ILE A 3 -31.22 5.36 8.12
C ILE A 3 -30.08 4.37 7.89
N LEU A 4 -28.90 4.57 8.50
CA LEU A 4 -27.75 3.68 8.32
C LEU A 4 -27.79 2.39 9.16
N ARG A 5 -28.79 2.19 10.03
CA ARG A 5 -28.91 1.00 10.87
C ARG A 5 -29.74 -0.15 10.29
N LEU A 6 -30.39 0.03 9.13
CA LEU A 6 -31.33 -0.98 8.60
C LEU A 6 -30.76 -1.85 7.47
N ILE A 7 -29.59 -1.50 6.91
CA ILE A 7 -28.96 -2.26 5.82
C ILE A 7 -28.11 -3.43 6.35
N ASP A 8 -27.80 -3.44 7.66
CA ASP A 8 -26.93 -4.43 8.31
C ASP A 8 -27.69 -5.56 9.04
N THR A 9 -29.02 -5.67 8.87
CA THR A 9 -29.83 -6.64 9.64
C THR A 9 -30.44 -7.76 8.79
N SER A 10 -29.96 -8.00 7.56
CA SER A 10 -30.46 -9.11 6.73
C SER A 10 -29.40 -9.64 5.77
N PRO A 11 -28.65 -10.69 6.16
CA PRO A 11 -27.59 -11.28 5.33
C PRO A 11 -28.08 -12.07 4.09
N ASN A 12 -29.33 -11.90 3.64
CA ASN A 12 -29.96 -12.70 2.57
C ASN A 12 -30.57 -11.88 1.43
N VAL A 13 -30.05 -10.69 1.12
CA VAL A 13 -30.57 -9.87 0.01
C VAL A 13 -29.77 -10.14 -1.26
N ARG A 14 -30.35 -10.86 -2.22
CA ARG A 14 -29.77 -11.13 -3.55
C ARG A 14 -29.91 -9.99 -4.55
N LYS A 15 -30.90 -9.13 -4.36
CA LYS A 15 -31.16 -7.96 -5.21
C LYS A 15 -31.66 -6.79 -4.36
N LEU A 16 -31.00 -5.64 -4.48
CA LEU A 16 -31.35 -4.40 -3.77
C LEU A 16 -31.43 -3.26 -4.78
N THR A 17 -32.60 -2.66 -4.93
CA THR A 17 -32.81 -1.46 -5.75
C THR A 17 -33.10 -0.28 -4.83
N LEU A 18 -32.26 0.75 -4.88
CA LEU A 18 -32.36 1.93 -4.04
C LEU A 18 -32.47 3.19 -4.92
N SER A 19 -33.47 4.03 -4.67
CA SER A 19 -33.65 5.31 -5.36
C SER A 19 -33.45 6.46 -4.38
N ILE A 20 -32.47 7.32 -4.63
CA ILE A 20 -32.20 8.53 -3.84
C ILE A 20 -32.19 9.74 -4.80
N GLY A 21 -33.19 10.62 -4.66
CA GLY A 21 -33.35 11.77 -5.53
C GLY A 21 -33.63 11.34 -6.98
N ASP A 22 -32.81 11.81 -7.90
CA ASP A 22 -32.79 11.48 -9.32
C ASP A 22 -31.88 10.28 -9.67
N MET A 23 -31.15 9.73 -8.69
CA MET A 23 -30.30 8.54 -8.87
C MET A 23 -30.99 7.25 -8.44
N LYS A 24 -30.91 6.23 -9.30
CA LYS A 24 -31.36 4.87 -9.04
C LYS A 24 -30.16 3.92 -9.09
N ILE A 25 -29.97 3.13 -8.04
CA ILE A 25 -28.90 2.15 -7.89
C ILE A 25 -29.54 0.77 -7.79
N ASP A 26 -29.20 -0.11 -8.73
CA ASP A 26 -29.60 -1.51 -8.76
C ASP A 26 -28.39 -2.40 -8.45
N LEU A 27 -28.45 -3.15 -7.34
CA LEU A 27 -27.42 -4.08 -6.89
C LEU A 27 -27.94 -5.51 -7.01
N GLU A 28 -27.31 -6.33 -7.84
CA GLU A 28 -27.60 -7.76 -8.01
C GLU A 28 -26.33 -8.56 -7.72
N ARG A 29 -26.43 -9.59 -6.87
CA ARG A 29 -25.29 -10.41 -6.44
C ARG A 29 -25.44 -11.82 -6.98
N ASP A 30 -24.64 -12.18 -7.98
CA ASP A 30 -24.53 -13.53 -8.51
C ASP A 30 -23.92 -14.48 -7.47
N ALA A 31 -24.70 -15.48 -7.08
CA ALA A 31 -24.17 -16.62 -6.34
C ALA A 31 -23.51 -17.56 -7.34
N ALA A 32 -22.18 -17.60 -7.34
CA ALA A 32 -21.41 -18.53 -8.16
C ALA A 32 -21.90 -19.97 -7.92
N ASP A 33 -22.26 -20.60 -9.02
CA ASP A 33 -22.77 -21.96 -9.12
C ASP A 33 -21.79 -22.95 -8.52
N THR A 34 -22.27 -23.76 -7.57
CA THR A 34 -21.51 -24.85 -6.98
C THR A 34 -21.73 -26.06 -7.88
N GLN A 35 -20.90 -26.19 -8.93
CA GLN A 35 -20.97 -27.36 -9.80
C GLN A 35 -20.08 -28.50 -9.28
N GLU A 36 -20.75 -29.61 -9.01
CA GLU A 36 -20.27 -30.81 -8.35
C GLU A 36 -19.23 -31.60 -9.15
N ARG A 37 -18.35 -32.30 -8.42
CA ARG A 37 -17.35 -33.26 -8.91
C ARG A 37 -17.90 -34.69 -8.73
N PRO A 38 -17.82 -35.58 -9.73
CA PRO A 38 -16.91 -36.75 -9.66
C PRO A 38 -16.37 -37.12 -11.07
N ALA A 39 -15.39 -37.98 -11.37
CA ALA A 39 -14.72 -39.06 -10.65
C ALA A 39 -13.31 -39.31 -11.26
N ARG A 40 -12.58 -40.16 -10.54
CA ARG A 40 -11.22 -40.69 -10.68
C ARG A 40 -10.95 -41.46 -11.99
N VAL A 41 -9.76 -41.28 -12.58
CA VAL A 41 -9.04 -42.31 -13.35
C VAL A 41 -7.54 -42.21 -13.10
N GLN A 42 -6.87 -43.34 -13.30
CA GLN A 42 -5.71 -43.84 -12.55
C GLN A 42 -4.40 -43.80 -13.38
N ALA A 43 -3.30 -43.50 -12.68
CA ALA A 43 -1.90 -43.94 -12.86
C ALA A 43 -1.08 -43.62 -14.14
N ALA A 44 0.05 -42.92 -13.93
CA ALA A 44 1.39 -43.33 -14.40
C ALA A 44 2.47 -42.67 -13.53
N ALA A 45 3.52 -43.42 -13.17
CA ALA A 45 4.65 -43.02 -12.33
C ALA A 45 5.71 -42.18 -13.11
N PRO A 46 6.62 -41.46 -12.43
CA PRO A 46 7.28 -40.26 -12.97
C PRO A 46 8.61 -40.54 -13.68
N PRO A 47 9.02 -39.75 -14.68
CA PRO A 47 10.43 -39.59 -15.00
C PRO A 47 11.06 -38.58 -14.04
N VAL A 48 12.17 -39.00 -13.41
CA VAL A 48 13.03 -38.19 -12.55
C VAL A 48 13.66 -37.08 -13.41
N ALA A 49 13.18 -35.85 -13.26
CA ALA A 49 13.80 -34.66 -13.81
C ALA A 49 14.71 -34.03 -12.74
N ALA A 50 15.93 -33.71 -13.15
CA ALA A 50 16.98 -33.11 -12.33
C ALA A 50 16.50 -31.83 -11.61
N PRO A 51 17.04 -31.53 -10.41
CA PRO A 51 16.69 -30.31 -9.70
C PRO A 51 17.11 -29.08 -10.54
N PRO A 52 16.21 -28.12 -10.80
CA PRO A 52 16.62 -26.81 -11.27
C PRO A 52 17.43 -26.12 -10.17
N PRO A 53 18.42 -25.27 -10.52
CA PRO A 53 19.07 -24.42 -9.53
C PRO A 53 17.97 -23.61 -8.84
N ALA A 54 17.94 -23.70 -7.50
CA ALA A 54 17.05 -22.91 -6.69
C ALA A 54 17.38 -21.44 -6.94
N LEU A 55 16.52 -20.78 -7.72
CA LEU A 55 16.36 -19.34 -7.67
C LEU A 55 16.16 -18.98 -6.21
N ALA A 56 17.12 -18.22 -5.69
CA ALA A 56 17.05 -17.64 -4.36
C ALA A 56 15.69 -16.93 -4.24
N LYS A 57 14.78 -17.53 -3.48
CA LYS A 57 13.60 -16.82 -3.00
C LYS A 57 14.14 -15.67 -2.18
N GLY A 58 13.84 -14.46 -2.64
CA GLY A 58 14.18 -13.21 -1.98
C GLY A 58 13.93 -13.33 -0.49
N GLN A 59 14.91 -12.84 0.26
CA GLN A 59 14.80 -12.64 1.69
C GLN A 59 13.45 -11.99 1.97
N VAL A 60 12.59 -12.69 2.70
CA VAL A 60 11.58 -12.03 3.49
C VAL A 60 12.36 -11.31 4.57
N THR A 61 12.73 -10.06 4.28
CA THR A 61 13.35 -9.15 5.23
C THR A 61 12.41 -9.12 6.42
N ALA A 62 12.97 -9.51 7.57
CA ALA A 62 12.29 -9.47 8.84
C ALA A 62 11.63 -8.09 8.98
N VAL A 63 10.37 -8.09 9.44
CA VAL A 63 9.76 -6.92 10.07
C VAL A 63 10.75 -6.45 11.14
N SER A 64 11.57 -5.48 10.78
CA SER A 64 12.34 -4.74 11.75
C SER A 64 11.31 -3.87 12.44
N ASP A 65 10.97 -4.22 13.66
CA ASP A 65 10.59 -3.26 14.70
C ASP A 65 11.77 -2.30 14.88
N LYS A 66 12.01 -1.47 13.86
CA LYS A 66 12.89 -0.33 13.94
C LYS A 66 12.07 0.72 14.67
N GLU A 67 12.14 0.63 15.99
CA GLU A 67 11.77 1.68 16.94
C GLU A 67 11.98 3.04 16.27
N ALA A 68 10.91 3.81 16.16
CA ALA A 68 10.86 5.06 15.41
C ALA A 68 12.09 5.91 15.74
N ALA A 69 13.00 6.06 14.79
CA ALA A 69 14.14 6.95 14.99
C ALA A 69 13.59 8.33 15.36
N PRO A 70 14.05 8.94 16.47
CA PRO A 70 13.59 10.26 16.85
C PRO A 70 13.84 11.21 15.68
N ALA A 71 12.81 11.99 15.34
CA ALA A 71 12.92 12.97 14.29
C ALA A 71 14.11 13.89 14.61
N PRO A 72 15.01 14.15 13.65
CA PRO A 72 16.06 15.14 13.84
C PRO A 72 15.45 16.47 14.30
N ASP A 73 16.09 17.13 15.27
CA ASP A 73 15.58 18.36 15.87
C ASP A 73 15.23 19.41 14.80
N GLY A 74 14.02 19.98 14.87
CA GLY A 74 13.55 20.99 13.92
C GLY A 74 12.96 20.45 12.61
N THR A 75 12.91 19.13 12.41
CA THR A 75 12.28 18.53 11.21
C THR A 75 10.82 18.14 11.43
N ILE A 76 10.05 18.14 10.34
CA ILE A 76 8.67 17.69 10.28
C ILE A 76 8.64 16.26 9.70
N PRO A 77 8.20 15.24 10.46
CA PRO A 77 8.08 13.88 9.95
C PRO A 77 6.86 13.73 9.05
N VAL A 78 7.05 13.17 7.86
CA VAL A 78 5.95 12.67 7.02
C VAL A 78 5.63 11.26 7.45
N ARG A 79 4.40 11.04 7.89
CA ARG A 79 3.97 9.78 8.50
C ARG A 79 3.07 8.97 7.57
N SER A 80 3.12 7.66 7.75
CA SER A 80 2.28 6.74 7.00
C SER A 80 0.81 6.80 7.45
N PRO A 81 -0.15 7.07 6.55
CA PRO A 81 -1.57 7.05 6.89
C PRO A 81 -2.15 5.65 6.96
N ILE A 82 -1.43 4.62 6.47
CA ILE A 82 -1.91 3.23 6.33
C ILE A 82 -0.76 2.24 6.50
N ALA A 83 -1.03 1.02 6.95
CA ALA A 83 -0.01 -0.05 6.94
C ALA A 83 0.10 -0.64 5.53
N GLY A 84 1.32 -0.88 5.04
CA GLY A 84 1.57 -1.40 3.70
C GLY A 84 3.05 -1.44 3.34
N ILE A 85 3.35 -1.65 2.04
CA ILE A 85 4.73 -1.63 1.54
C ILE A 85 5.04 -0.23 1.00
N PHE A 86 6.08 0.41 1.50
CA PHE A 86 6.49 1.75 1.08
C PHE A 86 7.46 1.68 -0.10
N TYR A 87 7.23 2.49 -1.14
CA TYR A 87 8.13 2.62 -2.27
C TYR A 87 8.52 4.08 -2.51
N LEU A 88 9.80 4.29 -2.83
CA LEU A 88 10.35 5.59 -3.15
C LEU A 88 10.14 5.98 -4.62
N ALA A 89 9.81 5.03 -5.50
CA ALA A 89 9.61 5.24 -6.92
C ALA A 89 8.20 4.81 -7.36
N PRO A 90 7.65 5.38 -8.44
CA PRO A 90 6.33 5.01 -8.98
C PRO A 90 6.29 3.57 -9.54
N ALA A 91 7.42 3.05 -10.02
CA ALA A 91 7.56 1.70 -10.54
C ALA A 91 9.00 1.19 -10.39
N PRO A 92 9.24 -0.14 -10.44
CA PRO A 92 10.59 -0.69 -10.42
C PRO A 92 11.46 -0.17 -11.57
N GLY A 93 12.63 0.38 -11.23
CA GLY A 93 13.58 0.94 -12.21
C GLY A 93 13.29 2.38 -12.65
N GLU A 94 12.22 3.01 -12.15
CA GLU A 94 11.98 4.44 -12.30
C GLU A 94 12.70 5.25 -11.21
N PRO A 95 13.02 6.53 -11.47
CA PRO A 95 13.66 7.38 -10.46
C PRO A 95 12.75 7.56 -9.24
N PRO A 96 13.33 7.79 -8.04
CA PRO A 96 12.55 8.09 -6.86
C PRO A 96 11.80 9.41 -7.02
N PHE A 97 10.66 9.53 -6.33
CA PHE A 97 9.88 10.77 -6.29
C PHE A 97 10.69 11.93 -5.70
N VAL A 98 11.48 11.64 -4.66
CA VAL A 98 12.34 12.59 -3.96
C VAL A 98 13.61 11.90 -3.45
N GLU A 99 14.68 12.68 -3.29
CA GLU A 99 15.93 12.29 -2.66
C GLU A 99 16.29 13.26 -1.52
N VAL A 100 17.27 12.92 -0.69
CA VAL A 100 17.79 13.86 0.32
C VAL A 100 18.32 15.10 -0.40
N GLY A 101 17.93 16.29 0.07
CA GLY A 101 18.22 17.57 -0.57
C GLY A 101 17.12 18.06 -1.52
N SER A 102 16.11 17.24 -1.84
CA SER A 102 15.01 17.65 -2.72
C SER A 102 14.09 18.67 -2.03
N GLU A 103 13.72 19.73 -2.76
CA GLU A 103 12.67 20.66 -2.32
C GLU A 103 11.28 20.06 -2.53
N VAL A 104 10.41 20.21 -1.54
CA VAL A 104 9.03 19.73 -1.57
C VAL A 104 8.06 20.84 -1.17
N THR A 105 6.84 20.72 -1.69
CA THR A 105 5.67 21.50 -1.29
C THR A 105 4.66 20.58 -0.61
N GLU A 106 3.61 21.12 0.01
CA GLU A 106 2.59 20.32 0.69
C GLU A 106 1.97 19.22 -0.21
N ASP A 107 1.86 19.50 -1.51
CA ASP A 107 1.26 18.59 -2.49
C ASP A 107 2.26 17.66 -3.19
N THR A 108 3.56 17.83 -2.97
CA THR A 108 4.58 17.00 -3.60
C THR A 108 4.42 15.54 -3.14
N VAL A 109 4.33 14.62 -4.11
CA VAL A 109 4.33 13.18 -3.83
C VAL A 109 5.75 12.78 -3.47
N VAL A 110 5.92 12.10 -2.33
CA VAL A 110 7.24 11.70 -1.81
C VAL A 110 7.47 10.18 -1.82
N GLY A 111 6.43 9.42 -2.15
CA GLY A 111 6.44 7.97 -2.16
C GLY A 111 5.04 7.42 -2.36
N ILE A 112 4.94 6.11 -2.47
CA ILE A 112 3.66 5.38 -2.53
C ILE A 112 3.64 4.29 -1.48
N ILE A 113 2.44 3.96 -1.00
CA ILE A 113 2.22 2.78 -0.16
C ILE A 113 1.28 1.82 -0.86
N GLU A 114 1.75 0.59 -1.06
CA GLU A 114 0.96 -0.50 -1.62
C GLU A 114 0.16 -1.20 -0.53
N VAL A 115 -1.16 -1.25 -0.73
CA VAL A 115 -2.09 -2.03 0.10
C VAL A 115 -3.02 -2.80 -0.82
N MET A 116 -3.00 -4.14 -0.73
CA MET A 116 -3.86 -5.01 -1.54
C MET A 116 -3.81 -4.71 -3.05
N LYS A 117 -2.60 -4.47 -3.60
CA LYS A 117 -2.34 -4.04 -5.00
C LYS A 117 -2.84 -2.64 -5.37
N VAL A 118 -3.23 -1.82 -4.39
CA VAL A 118 -3.57 -0.42 -4.59
C VAL A 118 -2.39 0.45 -4.17
N MET A 119 -1.90 1.28 -5.08
CA MET A 119 -0.81 2.23 -4.84
C MET A 119 -1.40 3.56 -4.36
N ASN A 120 -1.12 3.93 -3.11
CA ASN A 120 -1.59 5.19 -2.53
C ASN A 120 -0.46 6.20 -2.48
N ASN A 121 -0.64 7.36 -3.12
CA ASN A 121 0.35 8.44 -3.10
C ASN A 121 0.45 9.06 -1.71
N ILE A 122 1.68 9.17 -1.23
CA ILE A 122 2.01 9.87 0.02
C ILE A 122 2.49 11.26 -0.34
N ARG A 123 1.84 12.28 0.22
CA ARG A 123 2.20 13.69 0.03
C ARG A 123 3.06 14.18 1.18
N ALA A 124 3.93 15.15 0.91
CA ALA A 124 4.79 15.76 1.91
C ALA A 124 4.01 16.46 3.04
N GLY A 125 2.88 17.12 2.72
CA GLY A 125 2.05 17.83 3.72
C GLY A 125 2.71 19.05 4.38
N ALA A 126 3.97 19.35 4.02
CA ALA A 126 4.72 20.52 4.43
C ALA A 126 5.65 20.94 3.29
N ARG A 127 6.00 22.23 3.26
CA ARG A 127 7.06 22.75 2.40
C ARG A 127 8.43 22.65 3.08
N GLY A 128 9.48 22.43 2.32
CA GLY A 128 10.86 22.42 2.83
C GLY A 128 11.79 21.53 2.02
N VAL A 129 12.85 21.04 2.65
CA VAL A 129 13.85 20.16 2.04
C VAL A 129 13.85 18.79 2.71
N VAL A 130 13.90 17.72 1.94
CA VAL A 130 14.03 16.35 2.47
C VAL A 130 15.40 16.18 3.10
N THR A 131 15.45 15.85 4.39
CA THR A 131 16.71 15.69 5.14
C THR A 131 17.12 14.23 5.34
N GLY A 132 16.16 13.30 5.22
CA GLY A 132 16.42 11.88 5.40
C GLY A 132 15.16 11.04 5.35
N PHE A 133 15.35 9.71 5.28
CA PHE A 133 14.29 8.72 5.23
C PHE A 133 14.19 7.94 6.54
N GLY A 134 12.98 7.81 7.06
CA GLY A 134 12.64 6.97 8.22
C GLY A 134 12.37 5.51 7.84
N ALA A 135 11.92 5.27 6.60
CA ALA A 135 11.69 3.95 6.01
C ALA A 135 12.49 3.79 4.70
N ALA A 136 12.98 2.59 4.41
CA ALA A 136 13.66 2.29 3.15
C ALA A 136 12.65 1.93 2.04
N ASN A 137 13.13 1.91 0.80
CA ASN A 137 12.34 1.39 -0.32
C ASN A 137 12.03 -0.09 -0.10
N GLU A 138 10.79 -0.49 -0.37
CA GLU A 138 10.24 -1.84 -0.18
C GLU A 138 10.07 -2.27 1.29
N ASP A 139 10.21 -1.35 2.25
CA ASP A 139 9.96 -1.65 3.65
C ASP A 139 8.47 -1.80 3.95
N LEU A 140 8.15 -2.74 4.84
CA LEU A 140 6.82 -2.80 5.46
C LEU A 140 6.71 -1.68 6.50
N VAL A 141 5.76 -0.78 6.29
CA VAL A 141 5.49 0.35 7.19
C VAL A 141 4.15 0.18 7.90
N GLN A 142 4.08 0.68 9.13
CA GLN A 142 2.87 0.68 9.95
C GLN A 142 2.15 2.03 9.91
N PHE A 143 0.92 2.07 10.41
CA PHE A 143 0.20 3.32 10.63
C PHE A 143 1.01 4.26 11.54
N ASP A 144 1.05 5.53 11.18
CA ASP A 144 1.74 6.62 11.88
C ASP A 144 3.28 6.49 11.96
N GLN A 145 3.87 5.51 11.26
CA GLN A 145 5.32 5.37 11.14
C GLN A 145 5.91 6.51 10.29
N ALA A 146 7.02 7.10 10.73
CA ALA A 146 7.74 8.12 9.98
C ALA A 146 8.40 7.51 8.72
N LEU A 147 8.10 8.09 7.57
CA LEU A 147 8.61 7.66 6.26
C LEU A 147 9.82 8.49 5.84
N LEU A 148 9.77 9.81 6.06
CA LEU A 148 10.85 10.75 5.81
C LEU A 148 10.73 12.00 6.70
N TYR A 149 11.75 12.83 6.69
CA TYR A 149 11.83 14.06 7.48
C TYR A 149 12.08 15.28 6.57
N ILE A 150 11.32 16.36 6.80
CA ILE A 150 11.40 17.61 6.05
C ILE A 150 11.94 18.71 6.97
N ASP A 151 12.97 19.42 6.56
CA ASP A 151 13.37 20.68 7.21
C ASP A 151 12.62 21.85 6.54
N PRO A 152 11.69 22.53 7.27
CA PRO A 152 10.93 23.65 6.72
C PRO A 152 11.77 24.91 6.51
N ASN A 153 12.97 24.98 7.10
CA ASN A 153 13.92 26.09 6.95
C ASN A 153 15.10 25.72 6.05
N GLY A 154 15.21 24.45 5.64
CA GLY A 154 16.24 23.96 4.75
C GLY A 154 16.14 24.66 3.40
N GLN A 155 17.29 25.07 2.87
CA GLN A 155 17.42 25.57 1.51
C GLN A 155 18.06 24.47 0.67
N ALA A 156 17.57 24.22 -0.55
CA ALA A 156 18.23 23.25 -1.42
C ALA A 156 19.70 23.62 -1.59
N ASP A 157 20.57 22.62 -1.40
CA ASP A 157 22.00 22.80 -1.60
C ASP A 157 22.25 23.20 -3.07
N PRO A 158 22.80 24.41 -3.33
CA PRO A 158 23.11 24.86 -4.69
C PRO A 158 24.42 24.20 -5.14
N SER A 159 24.39 22.90 -5.42
CA SER A 159 25.51 22.18 -6.04
C SER A 159 25.41 22.14 -7.56
#